data_AF-A0A7X6VXY0-F1
#
_entry.id   AF-A0A7X6VXY0-F1
#
_cell.length_a   1.000
_cell.length_b   1.000
_cell.length_c   1.000
_cell.angle_alpha   90.00
_cell.angle_beta   90.00
_cell.angle_gamma   90.00
#
_symmetry.space_group_name_H-M   'P 1'
#
loop_
_entity.id
_entity.type
_entity.pdbx_description
1 polymer ?
#
loop_
_entity_poly.entity_id
_entity_poly.type
_entity_poly.pdbx_seq_one_letter_code
_entity_poly.pdbx_strand_id
1 'polypeptide(L)'
;ASHAARDLGQGWKVNPFIRIQPGETYTLAEIDGPGAIQHIWMTPTGNWKFSIIRFYWDDEDTPSVEVPVGDFFAMGWNEYAPLSSLAVCVNPGSAFNCYWPMPFRKKCKITMENINDKDAMTLYYQIDYTLTEVPEDAAYFHAQYRQAFPNETSDYTVIDNIKGKGHFVGVYMAWGVNNNGWWGEGEIKFFMDGDNKFPTICGTGTEDYFCGSYNFDRNGQYSVFNTPYAGLHQVIRPDGTYRSQQRFGLYRWHVLDPIRFEKDLRITIQDLGWRHGGRYLPQKSDISSVTYWYQSEPHSKFPKLPGWEELEIN
;
A
#
# COMPACT_ATOMS: atom_id res chain seq x y z
N ALA A 1 30.34 -3.21 -3.45
CA ALA A 1 30.49 -1.83 -3.92
C ALA A 1 31.90 -1.27 -3.65
N SER A 2 32.53 -1.55 -2.50
CA SER A 2 33.87 -1.05 -2.16
C SER A 2 34.94 -1.26 -3.24
N HIS A 3 34.92 -2.40 -3.94
CA HIS A 3 35.85 -2.66 -5.05
C HIS A 3 35.72 -1.69 -6.24
N ALA A 4 34.53 -1.12 -6.47
CA ALA A 4 34.32 -0.13 -7.52
C ALA A 4 34.94 1.23 -7.17
N ALA A 5 35.14 1.51 -5.87
CA ALA A 5 35.75 2.73 -5.36
C ALA A 5 37.25 2.58 -5.04
N ARG A 6 37.88 1.47 -5.44
CA ARG A 6 39.26 1.13 -5.06
C ARG A 6 40.32 2.18 -5.43
N ASP A 7 40.05 2.95 -6.49
CA ASP A 7 40.94 4.00 -7.00
C ASP A 7 40.48 5.41 -6.56
N LEU A 8 39.42 5.51 -5.76
CA LEU A 8 38.81 6.76 -5.31
C LEU A 8 39.12 7.01 -3.82
N GLY A 9 39.47 8.25 -3.49
CA GLY A 9 39.79 8.65 -2.12
C GLY A 9 38.56 8.90 -1.24
N GLN A 10 38.81 9.37 0.00
CA GLN A 10 37.76 9.75 0.94
C GLN A 10 36.85 10.85 0.38
N GLY A 11 35.55 10.73 0.59
CA GLY A 11 34.51 11.66 0.08
C GLY A 11 33.81 11.17 -1.19
N TRP A 12 34.32 10.14 -1.86
CA TRP A 12 33.64 9.49 -2.99
C TRP A 12 32.71 8.36 -2.53
N LYS A 13 31.79 7.97 -3.40
CA LYS A 13 30.81 6.89 -3.18
C LYS A 13 31.51 5.54 -3.00
N VAL A 14 31.41 4.93 -1.82
CA VAL A 14 32.04 3.62 -1.50
C VAL A 14 31.02 2.48 -1.40
N ASN A 15 29.95 2.65 -0.63
CA ASN A 15 28.88 1.66 -0.51
C ASN A 15 27.50 2.32 -0.45
N PRO A 16 26.71 2.25 -1.53
CA PRO A 16 25.44 2.97 -1.63
C PRO A 16 24.20 2.14 -1.26
N PHE A 17 24.39 0.92 -0.77
CA PHE A 17 23.30 0.00 -0.46
C PHE A 17 23.61 -0.83 0.79
N ILE A 18 22.56 -1.39 1.35
CA ILE A 18 22.62 -2.43 2.37
C ILE A 18 22.17 -3.77 1.77
N ARG A 19 22.61 -4.88 2.37
CA ARG A 19 22.08 -6.22 2.09
C ARG A 19 21.47 -6.77 3.36
N ILE A 20 20.18 -7.09 3.32
CA ILE A 20 19.41 -7.64 4.44
C ILE A 20 19.26 -9.14 4.19
N GLN A 21 19.85 -9.95 5.06
CA GLN A 21 19.84 -11.42 4.95
C GLN A 21 18.43 -11.99 5.22
N PRO A 22 18.15 -13.24 4.80
CA PRO A 22 16.93 -13.95 5.19
C PRO A 22 16.70 -13.92 6.72
N GLY A 23 15.50 -13.51 7.14
CA GLY A 23 15.11 -13.36 8.56
C GLY A 23 15.75 -12.16 9.27
N GLU A 24 16.58 -11.36 8.62
CA GLU A 24 17.19 -10.17 9.22
C GLU A 24 16.21 -8.99 9.23
N THR A 25 16.19 -8.27 10.35
CA THR A 25 15.59 -6.94 10.44
C THR A 25 16.68 -5.90 10.54
N TYR A 26 16.65 -4.92 9.63
CA TYR A 26 17.58 -3.80 9.59
C TYR A 26 16.89 -2.49 9.98
N THR A 27 17.51 -1.69 10.84
CA THR A 27 17.03 -0.33 11.17
C THR A 27 17.46 0.64 10.08
N LEU A 28 16.51 1.14 9.30
CA LEU A 28 16.77 2.10 8.21
C LEU A 28 17.01 3.52 8.72
N ALA A 29 16.26 3.91 9.75
CA ALA A 29 16.37 5.20 10.42
C ALA A 29 15.95 5.07 11.89
N GLU A 30 16.64 5.82 12.74
CA GLU A 30 16.30 6.05 14.15
C GLU A 30 16.61 7.53 14.43
N ILE A 31 15.55 8.30 14.66
CA ILE A 31 15.59 9.76 14.66
C ILE A 31 15.02 10.25 15.99
N ASP A 32 15.80 11.02 16.75
CA ASP A 32 15.38 11.63 18.00
C ASP A 32 14.89 13.07 17.80
N GLY A 33 13.92 13.47 18.63
CA GLY A 33 13.30 14.79 18.63
C GLY A 33 12.00 14.86 17.84
N PRO A 34 11.27 15.99 17.94
CA PRO A 34 10.08 16.22 17.14
C PRO A 34 10.46 16.55 15.70
N GLY A 35 9.67 16.04 14.74
CA GLY A 35 9.93 16.25 13.33
C GLY A 35 8.88 15.63 12.42
N ALA A 36 9.16 15.66 11.12
CA ALA A 36 8.34 14.96 10.13
C ALA A 36 9.21 14.39 9.01
N ILE A 37 8.97 13.13 8.65
CA ILE A 37 9.45 12.59 7.38
C ILE A 37 8.67 13.28 6.27
N GLN A 38 9.38 13.72 5.23
CA GLN A 38 8.80 14.47 4.11
C GLN A 38 8.95 13.73 2.79
N HIS A 39 9.95 12.86 2.68
CA HIS A 39 10.18 12.07 1.48
C HIS A 39 10.94 10.79 1.80
N ILE A 40 10.56 9.72 1.12
CA ILE A 40 11.28 8.45 1.14
C ILE A 40 11.53 8.04 -0.30
N TRP A 41 12.79 7.77 -0.65
CA TRP A 41 13.18 7.15 -1.91
C TRP A 41 13.82 5.79 -1.63
N MET A 42 13.46 4.74 -2.40
CA MET A 42 14.05 3.41 -2.27
C MET A 42 14.12 2.67 -3.61
N THR A 43 15.08 1.75 -3.74
CA THR A 43 15.10 0.72 -4.80
C THR A 43 15.37 -0.66 -4.18
N PRO A 44 14.33 -1.37 -3.70
CA PRO A 44 14.46 -2.74 -3.19
C PRO A 44 14.64 -3.73 -4.34
N THR A 45 15.50 -4.74 -4.15
CA THR A 45 15.67 -5.87 -5.09
C THR A 45 15.02 -7.14 -4.58
N GLY A 46 14.82 -8.12 -5.47
CA GLY A 46 14.23 -9.42 -5.09
C GLY A 46 12.70 -9.35 -5.09
N ASN A 47 12.06 -10.16 -4.25
CA ASN A 47 10.61 -10.12 -4.10
C ASN A 47 10.20 -9.04 -3.09
N TRP A 48 9.60 -7.96 -3.57
CA TRP A 48 9.15 -6.82 -2.76
C TRP A 48 8.06 -7.20 -1.76
N LYS A 49 7.31 -8.28 -1.99
CA LYS A 49 6.33 -8.76 -1.01
C LYS A 49 6.95 -9.40 0.23
N PHE A 50 8.20 -9.83 0.14
CA PHE A 50 8.90 -10.49 1.25
C PHE A 50 9.79 -9.51 2.03
N SER A 51 9.61 -8.22 1.80
CA SER A 51 10.38 -7.15 2.42
C SER A 51 9.42 -6.25 3.17
N ILE A 52 9.38 -6.36 4.49
CA ILE A 52 8.35 -5.71 5.30
C ILE A 52 8.92 -4.43 5.91
N ILE A 53 8.34 -3.29 5.52
CA ILE A 53 8.69 -2.00 6.10
C ILE A 53 7.81 -1.72 7.30
N ARG A 54 8.43 -1.26 8.40
CA ARG A 54 7.72 -0.88 9.63
C ARG A 54 8.14 0.48 10.14
N PHE A 55 7.16 1.20 10.70
CA PHE A 55 7.36 2.51 11.27
C PHE A 55 6.77 2.52 12.67
N TYR A 56 7.53 3.07 13.60
CA TYR A 56 7.16 3.23 15.00
C TYR A 56 7.28 4.71 15.33
N TRP A 57 6.20 5.29 15.84
CA TRP A 57 6.18 6.69 16.23
C TRP A 57 6.35 6.80 17.74
N ASP A 58 7.16 7.77 18.15
CA ASP A 58 7.45 8.04 19.55
C ASP A 58 7.79 6.74 20.31
N ASP A 59 7.17 6.50 21.46
CA ASP A 59 7.50 5.36 22.33
C ASP A 59 6.60 4.13 22.09
N GLU A 60 6.03 3.98 20.90
CA GLU A 60 5.15 2.85 20.61
C GLU A 60 5.91 1.53 20.46
N ASP A 61 5.37 0.49 21.11
CA ASP A 61 5.87 -0.88 21.01
C ASP A 61 5.34 -1.61 19.76
N THR A 62 4.24 -1.14 19.18
CA THR A 62 3.60 -1.70 17.98
C THR A 62 3.72 -0.73 16.80
N PRO A 63 3.94 -1.23 15.58
CA PRO A 63 4.13 -0.35 14.44
C PRO A 63 2.80 0.24 13.94
N SER A 64 2.78 1.55 13.68
CA SER A 64 1.67 2.24 12.99
C SER A 64 1.68 2.04 11.47
N VAL A 65 2.80 1.56 10.93
CA VAL A 65 2.92 1.11 9.54
C VAL A 65 3.52 -0.29 9.53
N GLU A 66 2.84 -1.26 8.93
CA GLU A 66 3.37 -2.61 8.70
C GLU A 66 2.86 -3.14 7.36
N VAL A 67 3.73 -3.12 6.35
CA VAL A 67 3.34 -3.36 4.95
C VAL A 67 4.50 -4.00 4.18
N PRO A 68 4.24 -4.93 3.24
CA PRO A 68 5.24 -5.27 2.23
C PRO A 68 5.65 -4.04 1.41
N VAL A 69 6.95 -3.84 1.17
CA VAL A 69 7.47 -2.60 0.59
C VAL A 69 6.89 -2.36 -0.81
N GLY A 70 6.67 -3.42 -1.61
CA GLY A 70 6.03 -3.28 -2.91
C GLY A 70 4.63 -2.66 -2.79
N ASP A 71 3.79 -3.23 -1.95
CA ASP A 71 2.42 -2.78 -1.72
C ASP A 71 2.35 -1.36 -1.13
N PHE A 72 3.28 -0.97 -0.24
CA PHE A 72 3.38 0.41 0.29
C PHE A 72 3.61 1.45 -0.80
N PHE A 73 4.31 1.08 -1.88
CA PHE A 73 4.53 1.95 -3.05
C PHE A 73 3.60 1.60 -4.22
N ALA A 74 2.47 0.95 -3.94
CA ALA A 74 1.44 0.57 -4.92
C ALA A 74 1.93 -0.36 -6.04
N MET A 75 2.86 -1.27 -5.73
CA MET A 75 3.45 -2.29 -6.61
C MET A 75 3.23 -3.71 -6.06
N GLY A 76 1.99 -4.01 -5.64
CA GLY A 76 1.64 -5.26 -4.96
C GLY A 76 1.70 -6.55 -5.80
N TRP A 77 1.95 -6.42 -7.11
CA TRP A 77 2.16 -7.58 -8.00
C TRP A 77 3.62 -8.02 -8.16
N ASN A 78 4.54 -7.38 -7.43
CA ASN A 78 5.98 -7.60 -7.59
C ASN A 78 6.45 -7.42 -9.06
N GLU A 79 5.76 -6.55 -9.80
CA GLU A 79 6.03 -6.20 -11.19
C GLU A 79 6.06 -4.68 -11.31
N TYR A 80 7.06 -4.14 -12.00
CA TYR A 80 7.18 -2.71 -12.22
C TYR A 80 6.06 -2.21 -13.14
N ALA A 81 5.44 -1.09 -12.76
CA ALA A 81 4.70 -0.23 -13.68
C ALA A 81 4.96 1.24 -13.37
N PRO A 82 4.89 2.13 -14.38
CA PRO A 82 4.96 3.56 -14.12
C PRO A 82 3.77 4.02 -13.29
N LEU A 83 4.05 4.60 -12.12
CA LEU A 83 3.06 5.24 -11.26
C LEU A 83 3.45 6.70 -11.03
N SER A 84 2.54 7.62 -11.36
CA SER A 84 2.76 9.05 -11.16
C SER A 84 1.55 9.66 -10.46
N SER A 85 1.73 9.99 -9.17
CA SER A 85 0.71 10.63 -8.34
C SER A 85 1.37 11.60 -7.35
N LEU A 86 0.58 12.32 -6.56
CA LEU A 86 1.12 13.21 -5.53
C LEU A 86 1.72 12.48 -4.34
N ALA A 87 1.08 11.41 -3.89
CA ALA A 87 1.47 10.71 -2.68
C ALA A 87 2.62 9.72 -2.91
N VAL A 88 2.54 8.96 -4.01
CA VAL A 88 3.48 7.89 -4.36
C VAL A 88 3.88 8.01 -5.83
N CYS A 89 5.13 7.71 -6.14
CA CYS A 89 5.61 7.61 -7.51
C CYS A 89 6.59 6.45 -7.66
N VAL A 90 6.45 5.70 -8.75
CA VAL A 90 7.36 4.60 -9.12
C VAL A 90 7.93 4.89 -10.50
N ASN A 91 9.18 5.36 -10.50
CA ASN A 91 9.92 5.74 -11.68
C ASN A 91 10.67 4.53 -12.29
N PRO A 92 11.15 4.62 -13.55
CA PRO A 92 11.79 3.51 -14.24
C PRO A 92 12.86 2.80 -13.42
N GLY A 93 12.85 1.46 -13.46
CA GLY A 93 13.80 0.62 -12.70
C GLY A 93 13.44 0.45 -11.22
N SER A 94 12.15 0.55 -10.87
CA SER A 94 11.64 0.38 -9.50
C SER A 94 12.17 1.41 -8.50
N ALA A 95 12.25 2.67 -8.94
CA ALA A 95 12.57 3.82 -8.08
C ALA A 95 11.29 4.26 -7.34
N PHE A 96 11.13 3.77 -6.12
CA PHE A 96 9.99 4.00 -5.25
C PHE A 96 10.14 5.34 -4.53
N ASN A 97 9.10 6.18 -4.57
CA ASN A 97 9.05 7.49 -3.92
C ASN A 97 7.74 7.63 -3.15
N CYS A 98 7.81 8.14 -1.92
CA CYS A 98 6.67 8.45 -1.07
C CYS A 98 6.82 9.87 -0.54
N TYR A 99 5.73 10.63 -0.60
CA TYR A 99 5.63 12.05 -0.23
C TYR A 99 4.58 12.30 0.85
N TRP A 100 4.04 11.25 1.47
CA TRP A 100 3.17 11.41 2.64
C TRP A 100 3.98 12.05 3.78
N PRO A 101 3.53 13.17 4.38
CA PRO A 101 4.16 13.73 5.55
C PRO A 101 3.93 12.81 6.76
N MET A 102 4.97 12.45 7.50
CA MET A 102 4.85 11.53 8.65
C MET A 102 5.39 12.21 9.90
N PRO A 103 4.54 12.92 10.68
CA PRO A 103 4.98 13.62 11.87
C PRO A 103 5.27 12.66 13.04
N PHE A 104 6.22 13.03 13.89
CA PHE A 104 6.55 12.37 15.15
C PHE A 104 6.99 13.42 16.18
N ARG A 105 6.71 13.20 17.48
CA ARG A 105 6.93 14.23 18.52
C ARG A 105 8.14 13.97 19.40
N LYS A 106 8.58 12.72 19.51
CA LYS A 106 9.69 12.30 20.36
C LYS A 106 10.76 11.57 19.59
N LYS A 107 10.37 10.58 18.78
CA LYS A 107 11.29 9.80 17.97
C LYS A 107 10.57 9.11 16.82
N CYS A 108 11.31 8.71 15.80
CA CYS A 108 10.85 7.85 14.73
C CYS A 108 11.83 6.69 14.57
N LYS A 109 11.31 5.48 14.42
CA LYS A 109 12.09 4.31 14.02
C LYS A 109 11.48 3.67 12.79
N ILE A 110 12.30 3.44 11.77
CA ILE A 110 11.93 2.73 10.55
C ILE A 110 12.77 1.47 10.43
N THR A 111 12.14 0.33 10.26
CA THR A 111 12.83 -0.95 10.03
C THR A 111 12.39 -1.60 8.73
N MET A 112 13.26 -2.44 8.18
CA MET A 112 12.99 -3.32 7.05
C MET A 112 13.36 -4.74 7.44
N GLU A 113 12.39 -5.66 7.36
CA GLU A 113 12.61 -7.08 7.60
C GLU A 113 12.56 -7.83 6.27
N ASN A 114 13.54 -8.70 6.04
CA ASN A 114 13.49 -9.64 4.93
C ASN A 114 12.93 -10.97 5.43
N ILE A 115 11.65 -11.23 5.16
CA ILE A 115 10.96 -12.47 5.54
C ILE A 115 11.15 -13.61 4.53
N ASN A 116 11.91 -13.39 3.45
CA ASN A 116 12.28 -14.44 2.51
C ASN A 116 13.08 -15.54 3.24
N ASP A 117 12.87 -16.81 2.86
CA ASP A 117 13.52 -17.98 3.47
C ASP A 117 14.95 -18.24 2.96
N LYS A 118 15.32 -17.67 1.81
CA LYS A 118 16.55 -18.03 1.08
C LYS A 118 17.36 -16.84 0.60
N ASP A 119 16.71 -15.86 -0.02
CA ASP A 119 17.41 -14.81 -0.75
C ASP A 119 17.60 -13.55 0.09
N ALA A 120 18.81 -13.01 0.06
CA ALA A 120 19.10 -11.70 0.63
C ALA A 120 18.55 -10.57 -0.26
N MET A 121 17.97 -9.55 0.37
CA MET A 121 17.47 -8.36 -0.31
C MET A 121 18.53 -7.26 -0.31
N THR A 122 18.72 -6.57 -1.44
CA THR A 122 19.56 -5.38 -1.55
C THR A 122 18.69 -4.14 -1.58
N LEU A 123 19.05 -3.12 -0.81
CA LEU A 123 18.27 -1.90 -0.69
C LEU A 123 19.18 -0.68 -0.81
N TYR A 124 18.82 0.21 -1.73
CA TYR A 124 19.27 1.59 -1.75
C TYR A 124 18.12 2.43 -1.23
N TYR A 125 18.40 3.41 -0.36
CA TYR A 125 17.34 4.23 0.20
C TYR A 125 17.83 5.61 0.64
N GLN A 126 16.87 6.52 0.77
CA GLN A 126 17.01 7.83 1.36
C GLN A 126 15.72 8.14 2.12
N ILE A 127 15.85 8.64 3.35
CA ILE A 127 14.74 9.08 4.20
C ILE A 127 15.02 10.54 4.55
N ASP A 128 14.25 11.44 3.95
CA ASP A 128 14.37 12.88 4.16
C ASP A 128 13.35 13.34 5.20
N TYR A 129 13.83 14.07 6.20
CA TYR A 129 13.01 14.56 7.29
C TYR A 129 13.45 15.96 7.72
N THR A 130 12.59 16.63 8.46
CA THR A 130 12.91 17.88 9.15
C THR A 130 12.66 17.72 10.65
N LEU A 131 13.58 18.21 11.48
CA LEU A 131 13.32 18.41 12.91
C LEU A 131 12.61 19.75 13.07
N THR A 132 11.49 19.73 13.79
CA THR A 132 10.63 20.90 13.98
C THR A 132 9.65 20.60 15.11
N GLU A 133 9.13 21.65 15.73
CA GLU A 133 7.95 21.52 16.57
C GLU A 133 6.77 20.94 15.75
N VAL A 134 6.12 19.92 16.31
CA VAL A 134 4.95 19.27 15.73
C VAL A 134 3.73 19.64 16.59
N PRO A 135 2.65 20.19 16.01
CA PRO A 135 1.45 20.57 16.76
C PRO A 135 0.91 19.42 17.62
N GLU A 136 0.39 19.73 18.81
CA GLU A 136 -0.18 18.74 19.74
C GLU A 136 -1.39 17.99 19.15
N ASP A 137 -2.09 18.58 18.19
CA ASP A 137 -3.25 18.01 17.50
C ASP A 137 -2.91 17.31 16.16
N ALA A 138 -1.64 17.30 15.75
CA ALA A 138 -1.21 16.55 14.56
C ALA A 138 -1.46 15.04 14.74
N ALA A 139 -2.05 14.41 13.73
CA ALA A 139 -2.26 12.97 13.71
C ALA A 139 -1.03 12.25 13.13
N TYR A 140 -0.82 10.99 13.52
CA TYR A 140 0.30 10.17 13.04
C TYR A 140 -0.09 9.39 11.80
N PHE A 141 0.85 9.23 10.87
CA PHE A 141 0.65 8.48 9.64
C PHE A 141 0.60 6.98 9.90
N HIS A 142 -0.34 6.30 9.26
CA HIS A 142 -0.53 4.87 9.36
C HIS A 142 -0.70 4.24 8.00
N ALA A 143 -0.21 3.00 7.86
CA ALA A 143 -0.50 2.18 6.70
C ALA A 143 -0.53 0.69 7.06
N GLN A 144 -1.58 -0.02 6.62
CA GLN A 144 -1.79 -1.42 6.94
C GLN A 144 -2.08 -2.24 5.68
N TYR A 145 -1.39 -3.37 5.56
CA TYR A 145 -1.64 -4.37 4.54
C TYR A 145 -2.77 -5.33 4.94
N ARG A 146 -3.61 -5.70 3.97
CA ARG A 146 -4.53 -6.85 4.06
C ARG A 146 -4.51 -7.64 2.77
N GLN A 147 -4.90 -8.91 2.85
CA GLN A 147 -5.15 -9.76 1.69
C GLN A 147 -6.24 -10.79 1.95
N ALA A 148 -6.85 -11.27 0.87
CA ALA A 148 -7.74 -12.41 0.83
C ALA A 148 -7.54 -13.15 -0.51
N PHE A 149 -6.84 -14.29 -0.47
CA PHE A 149 -6.47 -15.12 -1.63
C PHE A 149 -7.04 -16.55 -1.47
N PRO A 150 -8.26 -16.85 -1.98
CA PRO A 150 -9.21 -15.93 -2.60
C PRO A 150 -10.10 -15.21 -1.56
N ASN A 151 -10.82 -14.18 -2.02
CA ASN A 151 -11.89 -13.55 -1.26
C ASN A 151 -13.15 -14.43 -1.20
N GLU A 152 -13.24 -15.31 -0.20
CA GLU A 152 -14.33 -16.28 -0.05
C GLU A 152 -15.71 -15.66 0.25
N THR A 153 -15.78 -14.41 0.72
CA THR A 153 -17.04 -13.76 1.15
C THR A 153 -17.68 -12.90 0.05
N SER A 154 -16.93 -12.58 -1.00
CA SER A 154 -17.27 -11.53 -1.98
C SER A 154 -17.50 -10.14 -1.37
N ASP A 155 -17.07 -9.92 -0.13
CA ASP A 155 -17.09 -8.62 0.59
C ASP A 155 -15.75 -8.49 1.31
N TYR A 156 -14.80 -7.88 0.63
CA TYR A 156 -13.42 -7.77 1.09
C TYR A 156 -13.29 -6.67 2.14
N THR A 157 -12.76 -7.00 3.31
CA THR A 157 -12.43 -5.99 4.33
C THR A 157 -11.14 -5.28 3.94
N VAL A 158 -11.26 -4.02 3.53
CA VAL A 158 -10.13 -3.13 3.21
C VAL A 158 -9.42 -2.70 4.49
N ILE A 159 -10.19 -2.34 5.52
CA ILE A 159 -9.68 -2.05 6.86
C ILE A 159 -10.81 -2.18 7.89
N ASP A 160 -10.48 -2.58 9.10
CA ASP A 160 -11.38 -2.57 10.26
C ASP A 160 -10.58 -2.23 11.52
N ASN A 161 -11.28 -2.16 12.65
CA ASN A 161 -10.67 -1.98 13.97
C ASN A 161 -9.85 -0.70 14.15
N ILE A 162 -9.98 0.29 13.26
CA ILE A 162 -9.51 1.66 13.51
C ILE A 162 -10.37 2.24 14.63
N LYS A 163 -9.72 2.76 15.68
CA LYS A 163 -10.34 3.41 16.83
C LYS A 163 -9.64 4.73 17.09
N GLY A 164 -10.41 5.72 17.51
CA GLY A 164 -9.96 7.09 17.74
C GLY A 164 -10.38 8.04 16.62
N LYS A 165 -9.85 9.26 16.69
CA LYS A 165 -10.13 10.34 15.76
C LYS A 165 -9.07 10.36 14.67
N GLY A 166 -9.49 10.51 13.42
CA GLY A 166 -8.56 10.49 12.31
C GLY A 166 -9.21 10.76 10.96
N HIS A 167 -8.45 10.49 9.91
CA HIS A 167 -8.93 10.61 8.55
C HIS A 167 -8.20 9.65 7.62
N PHE A 168 -8.99 8.94 6.83
CA PHE A 168 -8.51 8.09 5.74
C PHE A 168 -8.08 8.95 4.56
N VAL A 169 -6.86 8.71 4.07
CA VAL A 169 -6.23 9.50 2.99
C VAL A 169 -5.95 8.70 1.74
N GLY A 170 -6.20 7.39 1.74
CA GLY A 170 -6.26 6.64 0.51
C GLY A 170 -6.01 5.15 0.63
N VAL A 171 -6.06 4.49 -0.52
CA VAL A 171 -5.90 3.05 -0.64
C VAL A 171 -5.22 2.69 -1.95
N TYR A 172 -4.34 1.70 -1.89
CA TYR A 172 -3.89 0.93 -3.04
C TYR A 172 -4.54 -0.45 -3.00
N MET A 173 -4.96 -0.98 -4.16
CA MET A 173 -5.50 -2.32 -4.29
C MET A 173 -4.81 -3.08 -5.44
N ALA A 174 -4.39 -4.31 -5.14
CA ALA A 174 -3.98 -5.31 -6.12
C ALA A 174 -5.14 -6.30 -6.29
N TRP A 175 -5.71 -6.38 -7.50
CA TRP A 175 -6.89 -7.20 -7.79
C TRP A 175 -6.63 -8.25 -8.88
N GLY A 176 -6.58 -9.53 -8.51
CA GLY A 176 -6.41 -10.66 -9.41
C GLY A 176 -7.75 -11.33 -9.68
N VAL A 177 -8.22 -11.30 -10.93
CA VAL A 177 -9.56 -11.80 -11.28
C VAL A 177 -9.50 -13.24 -11.76
N ASN A 178 -10.45 -14.05 -11.29
CA ASN A 178 -10.61 -15.46 -11.66
C ASN A 178 -11.79 -15.69 -12.64
N ASN A 179 -12.36 -14.61 -13.17
CA ASN A 179 -13.54 -14.54 -14.03
C ASN A 179 -13.18 -13.87 -15.38
N ASN A 180 -13.90 -14.21 -16.45
CA ASN A 180 -13.70 -13.65 -17.80
C ASN A 180 -14.71 -12.55 -18.19
N GLY A 181 -15.63 -12.20 -17.29
CA GLY A 181 -16.53 -11.07 -17.44
C GLY A 181 -16.01 -9.80 -16.76
N TRP A 182 -16.83 -8.74 -16.81
CA TRP A 182 -16.59 -7.55 -15.98
C TRP A 182 -16.66 -7.91 -14.49
N TRP A 183 -15.75 -7.34 -13.71
CA TRP A 183 -15.44 -7.75 -12.33
C TRP A 183 -15.58 -6.64 -11.29
N GLY A 184 -15.87 -5.40 -11.71
CA GLY A 184 -15.77 -4.22 -10.84
C GLY A 184 -17.11 -3.59 -10.47
N GLU A 185 -18.23 -4.32 -10.46
CA GLU A 185 -19.54 -3.78 -10.04
C GLU A 185 -19.65 -3.57 -8.52
N GLY A 186 -18.65 -4.02 -7.76
CA GLY A 186 -18.72 -4.00 -6.31
C GLY A 186 -18.57 -2.62 -5.70
N GLU A 187 -19.45 -2.28 -4.76
CA GLU A 187 -19.43 -1.00 -4.05
C GLU A 187 -18.39 -1.00 -2.93
N ILE A 188 -17.66 0.11 -2.78
CA ILE A 188 -16.92 0.40 -1.54
C ILE A 188 -17.86 1.01 -0.49
N LYS A 189 -17.66 0.67 0.78
CA LYS A 189 -18.54 1.02 1.91
C LYS A 189 -17.72 1.49 3.09
N PHE A 190 -18.01 2.69 3.58
CA PHE A 190 -17.38 3.26 4.77
C PHE A 190 -18.41 3.27 5.90
N PHE A 191 -18.06 2.61 6.99
CA PHE A 191 -18.81 2.56 8.23
C PHE A 191 -18.05 3.40 9.25
N MET A 192 -18.65 4.49 9.70
CA MET A 192 -17.98 5.51 10.50
C MET A 192 -18.72 5.70 11.82
N ASP A 193 -17.95 5.95 12.88
CA ASP A 193 -18.45 6.49 14.15
C ASP A 193 -19.61 5.70 14.81
N GLY A 194 -19.55 4.38 14.71
CA GLY A 194 -20.53 3.43 15.28
C GLY A 194 -21.52 2.83 14.27
N ASP A 195 -21.48 3.25 13.00
CA ASP A 195 -22.28 2.63 11.95
C ASP A 195 -21.88 1.17 11.74
N ASN A 196 -22.85 0.25 11.71
CA ASN A 196 -22.59 -1.19 11.62
C ASN A 196 -23.36 -1.89 10.50
N LYS A 197 -24.67 -1.67 10.42
CA LYS A 197 -25.57 -2.33 9.47
C LYS A 197 -25.60 -1.63 8.11
N PHE A 198 -25.52 -0.30 8.13
CA PHE A 198 -25.56 0.52 6.92
C PHE A 198 -24.32 1.41 6.91
N PRO A 199 -23.65 1.56 5.75
CA PRO A 199 -22.50 2.44 5.66
C PRO A 199 -22.95 3.91 5.63
N THR A 200 -22.12 4.79 6.19
CA THR A 200 -22.26 6.24 6.09
C THR A 200 -22.01 6.72 4.65
N ILE A 201 -21.03 6.10 3.98
CA ILE A 201 -20.68 6.39 2.57
C ILE A 201 -20.71 5.09 1.79
N CYS A 202 -21.43 5.09 0.68
CA CYS A 202 -21.54 3.96 -0.25
C CYS A 202 -21.18 4.42 -1.66
N GLY A 203 -20.24 3.72 -2.29
CA GLY A 203 -19.94 3.89 -3.72
C GLY A 203 -20.96 3.21 -4.62
N THR A 204 -20.70 3.23 -5.93
CA THR A 204 -21.58 2.64 -6.97
C THR A 204 -20.97 1.46 -7.71
N GLY A 205 -19.63 1.43 -7.78
CA GLY A 205 -18.84 0.40 -8.43
C GLY A 205 -17.36 0.56 -8.06
N THR A 206 -16.56 -0.46 -8.32
CA THR A 206 -15.13 -0.45 -8.02
C THR A 206 -14.41 0.52 -8.97
N GLU A 207 -14.76 0.51 -10.26
CA GLU A 207 -14.21 1.48 -11.21
C GLU A 207 -14.59 2.90 -10.85
N ASP A 208 -15.84 3.10 -10.45
CA ASP A 208 -16.36 4.41 -10.08
C ASP A 208 -15.61 4.95 -8.87
N TYR A 209 -15.33 4.09 -7.87
CA TYR A 209 -14.52 4.47 -6.73
C TYR A 209 -13.12 4.91 -7.14
N PHE A 210 -12.49 4.25 -8.12
CA PHE A 210 -11.17 4.65 -8.64
C PHE A 210 -11.23 5.73 -9.73
N CYS A 211 -12.32 6.49 -9.79
CA CYS A 211 -12.54 7.60 -10.73
C CYS A 211 -12.49 7.18 -12.22
N GLY A 212 -12.77 5.91 -12.49
CA GLY A 212 -13.05 5.37 -13.80
C GLY A 212 -14.51 5.50 -14.18
N SER A 213 -14.87 4.83 -15.27
CA SER A 213 -16.25 4.57 -15.70
C SER A 213 -16.21 3.56 -16.84
N TYR A 214 -17.34 2.86 -17.08
CA TYR A 214 -17.49 1.93 -18.21
C TYR A 214 -16.33 0.93 -18.28
N ASN A 215 -16.04 0.26 -17.17
CA ASN A 215 -15.04 -0.81 -17.05
C ASN A 215 -13.58 -0.37 -17.27
N PHE A 216 -13.31 0.94 -17.27
CA PHE A 216 -12.04 1.51 -17.75
C PHE A 216 -11.73 1.17 -19.23
N ASP A 217 -12.73 0.71 -19.98
CA ASP A 217 -12.58 0.24 -21.34
C ASP A 217 -12.62 1.40 -22.34
N ARG A 218 -11.69 1.37 -23.29
CA ARG A 218 -11.81 2.08 -24.56
C ARG A 218 -11.54 1.13 -25.71
N ASN A 219 -12.52 0.96 -26.59
CA ASN A 219 -12.44 0.12 -27.79
C ASN A 219 -12.14 -1.36 -27.51
N GLY A 220 -12.72 -1.93 -26.45
CA GLY A 220 -12.56 -3.34 -26.08
C GLY A 220 -11.27 -3.62 -25.32
N GLN A 221 -10.62 -2.60 -24.76
CA GLN A 221 -9.38 -2.73 -24.01
C GLN A 221 -9.37 -1.81 -22.79
N TYR A 222 -8.87 -2.33 -21.66
CA TYR A 222 -8.55 -1.50 -20.50
C TYR A 222 -7.56 -0.41 -20.87
N SER A 223 -7.89 0.83 -20.50
CA SER A 223 -7.02 1.99 -20.65
C SER A 223 -6.39 2.34 -19.31
N VAL A 224 -5.08 2.10 -19.19
CA VAL A 224 -4.33 2.51 -17.99
C VAL A 224 -4.24 4.02 -17.90
N PHE A 225 -4.25 4.55 -16.68
CA PHE A 225 -4.07 5.98 -16.45
C PHE A 225 -3.45 6.24 -15.07
N ASN A 226 -2.77 7.38 -14.98
CA ASN A 226 -2.22 7.93 -13.75
C ASN A 226 -2.71 9.37 -13.61
N THR A 227 -3.17 9.74 -12.42
CA THR A 227 -3.46 11.13 -12.06
C THR A 227 -2.84 11.46 -10.70
N PRO A 228 -2.80 12.75 -10.31
CA PRO A 228 -2.41 13.14 -8.96
C PRO A 228 -3.09 12.38 -7.82
N TYR A 229 -4.34 11.92 -8.00
CA TYR A 229 -5.18 11.37 -6.92
C TYR A 229 -5.75 9.97 -7.18
N ALA A 230 -5.77 9.47 -8.40
CA ALA A 230 -6.31 8.15 -8.71
C ALA A 230 -5.69 7.54 -9.97
N GLY A 231 -5.74 6.21 -10.10
CA GLY A 231 -5.23 5.53 -11.28
C GLY A 231 -5.58 4.05 -11.34
N LEU A 232 -5.78 3.56 -12.58
CA LEU A 232 -5.59 2.16 -12.95
C LEU A 232 -4.23 2.07 -13.65
N HIS A 233 -3.17 1.93 -12.87
CA HIS A 233 -1.80 2.04 -13.39
C HIS A 233 -1.22 0.70 -13.84
N GLN A 234 -1.77 -0.42 -13.34
CA GLN A 234 -1.38 -1.78 -13.73
C GLN A 234 -2.56 -2.53 -14.34
N VAL A 235 -2.37 -3.01 -15.57
CA VAL A 235 -3.20 -4.04 -16.22
C VAL A 235 -2.25 -5.11 -16.73
N ILE A 236 -2.10 -6.18 -15.95
CA ILE A 236 -1.25 -7.32 -16.26
C ILE A 236 -2.11 -8.34 -17.01
N ARG A 237 -1.78 -8.56 -18.29
CA ARG A 237 -2.54 -9.43 -19.18
C ARG A 237 -2.03 -10.87 -19.12
N PRO A 238 -2.91 -11.87 -19.27
CA PRO A 238 -2.48 -13.26 -19.42
C PRO A 238 -1.53 -13.45 -20.62
N ASP A 239 -0.56 -14.35 -20.49
CA ASP A 239 0.38 -14.76 -21.56
C ASP A 239 -0.06 -16.06 -22.28
N GLY A 240 -1.10 -16.72 -21.76
CA GLY A 240 -1.62 -17.98 -22.30
C GLY A 240 -0.90 -19.24 -21.78
N THR A 241 0.08 -19.10 -20.89
CA THR A 241 0.79 -20.22 -20.26
C THR A 241 0.93 -20.04 -18.75
N TYR A 242 1.97 -19.34 -18.29
CA TYR A 242 2.34 -19.27 -16.87
C TYR A 242 1.63 -18.12 -16.16
N ARG A 243 1.32 -17.05 -16.91
CA ARG A 243 0.50 -15.93 -16.46
C ARG A 243 -0.90 -16.16 -17.01
N SER A 244 -1.70 -16.97 -16.31
CA SER A 244 -3.03 -17.37 -16.78
C SER A 244 -4.14 -16.37 -16.41
N GLN A 245 -3.98 -15.62 -15.32
CA GLN A 245 -5.00 -14.70 -14.80
C GLN A 245 -4.71 -13.25 -15.13
N GLN A 246 -5.77 -12.45 -15.23
CA GLN A 246 -5.66 -11.00 -15.39
C GLN A 246 -5.52 -10.34 -14.02
N ARG A 247 -4.60 -9.37 -13.90
CA ARG A 247 -4.33 -8.68 -12.63
C ARG A 247 -4.32 -7.16 -12.81
N PHE A 248 -4.77 -6.44 -11.79
CA PHE A 248 -4.94 -5.00 -11.82
C PHE A 248 -4.30 -4.35 -10.60
N GLY A 249 -3.75 -3.15 -10.76
CA GLY A 249 -3.28 -2.31 -9.66
C GLY A 249 -3.96 -0.94 -9.72
N LEU A 250 -4.71 -0.61 -8.68
CA LEU A 250 -5.51 0.60 -8.59
C LEU A 250 -5.12 1.41 -7.36
N TYR A 251 -5.12 2.73 -7.46
CA TYR A 251 -4.93 3.61 -6.30
C TYR A 251 -5.93 4.75 -6.29
N ARG A 252 -6.29 5.21 -5.08
CA ARG A 252 -7.03 6.45 -4.83
C ARG A 252 -6.53 7.13 -3.56
N TRP A 253 -6.14 8.39 -3.69
CA TRP A 253 -5.66 9.28 -2.64
C TRP A 253 -6.71 10.34 -2.34
N HIS A 254 -7.30 10.26 -1.14
CA HIS A 254 -8.21 11.24 -0.59
C HIS A 254 -7.45 12.41 0.06
N VAL A 255 -6.64 13.11 -0.73
CA VAL A 255 -5.81 14.23 -0.25
C VAL A 255 -6.64 15.49 -0.06
N LEU A 256 -7.43 15.84 -1.08
CA LEU A 256 -8.29 17.02 -1.05
C LEU A 256 -9.69 16.72 -0.48
N ASP A 257 -10.04 15.44 -0.39
CA ASP A 257 -11.33 14.91 0.05
C ASP A 257 -11.19 13.80 1.13
N PRO A 258 -10.40 14.00 2.21
CA PRO A 258 -10.17 12.96 3.21
C PRO A 258 -11.47 12.59 3.95
N ILE A 259 -11.61 11.29 4.24
CA ILE A 259 -12.77 10.73 4.94
C ILE A 259 -12.47 10.76 6.44
N ARG A 260 -13.06 11.71 7.14
CA ARG A 260 -12.79 12.04 8.55
C ARG A 260 -13.75 11.30 9.49
N PHE A 261 -13.21 10.68 10.53
CA PHE A 261 -13.96 9.94 11.55
C PHE A 261 -13.53 10.40 12.95
N GLU A 262 -14.43 10.32 13.92
CA GLU A 262 -14.22 10.78 15.29
C GLU A 262 -14.01 9.65 16.29
N LYS A 263 -14.56 8.46 16.04
CA LYS A 263 -14.53 7.31 16.97
C LYS A 263 -13.95 6.05 16.34
N ASP A 264 -14.40 5.70 15.14
CA ASP A 264 -13.97 4.47 14.48
C ASP A 264 -14.27 4.45 12.98
N LEU A 265 -13.51 3.63 12.25
CA LEU A 265 -13.65 3.45 10.82
C LEU A 265 -13.53 1.97 10.45
N ARG A 266 -14.46 1.50 9.61
CA ARG A 266 -14.35 0.22 8.89
C ARG A 266 -14.70 0.44 7.43
N ILE A 267 -13.92 -0.16 6.54
CA ILE A 267 -14.13 -0.08 5.10
C ILE A 267 -14.20 -1.49 4.53
N THR A 268 -15.22 -1.75 3.72
CA THR A 268 -15.29 -2.95 2.89
C THR A 268 -15.50 -2.59 1.42
N ILE A 269 -15.16 -3.49 0.51
CA ILE A 269 -15.46 -3.37 -0.91
C ILE A 269 -15.95 -4.71 -1.43
N GLN A 270 -17.05 -4.68 -2.15
CA GLN A 270 -17.62 -5.91 -2.68
C GLN A 270 -16.81 -6.41 -3.88
N ASP A 271 -16.74 -7.72 -4.05
CA ASP A 271 -16.13 -8.37 -5.20
C ASP A 271 -17.24 -8.92 -6.09
N LEU A 272 -17.76 -8.05 -6.96
CA LEU A 272 -18.93 -8.32 -7.80
C LEU A 272 -18.66 -8.08 -9.27
N GLY A 273 -19.05 -9.03 -10.11
CA GLY A 273 -19.04 -8.91 -11.56
C GLY A 273 -20.41 -9.10 -12.19
N TRP A 274 -20.48 -9.21 -13.51
CA TRP A 274 -21.70 -9.59 -14.23
C TRP A 274 -21.80 -11.09 -14.48
N ARG A 275 -23.01 -11.65 -14.33
CA ARG A 275 -23.37 -13.00 -14.81
C ARG A 275 -24.68 -13.00 -15.59
N HIS A 276 -25.01 -14.18 -16.13
CA HIS A 276 -26.20 -14.44 -16.92
C HIS A 276 -27.48 -13.78 -16.38
N GLY A 277 -28.19 -13.07 -17.27
CA GLY A 277 -29.44 -12.38 -17.00
C GLY A 277 -29.29 -10.99 -16.41
N GLY A 278 -28.13 -10.34 -16.57
CA GLY A 278 -27.88 -8.99 -16.01
C GLY A 278 -27.87 -8.99 -14.48
N ARG A 279 -27.37 -10.08 -13.88
CA ARG A 279 -27.30 -10.25 -12.42
C ARG A 279 -25.88 -10.08 -11.94
N TYR A 280 -25.73 -9.65 -10.69
CA TYR A 280 -24.42 -9.63 -10.04
C TYR A 280 -23.90 -11.05 -9.81
N LEU A 281 -22.59 -11.20 -10.00
CA LEU A 281 -21.80 -12.39 -9.73
C LEU A 281 -20.97 -12.13 -8.48
N PRO A 282 -21.26 -12.78 -7.34
CA PRO A 282 -20.31 -12.87 -6.24
C PRO A 282 -19.06 -13.59 -6.72
N GLN A 283 -17.94 -12.87 -6.73
CA GLN A 283 -16.66 -13.37 -7.21
C GLN A 283 -15.80 -13.87 -6.03
N LYS A 284 -14.72 -14.56 -6.40
CA LYS A 284 -13.68 -15.05 -5.49
C LYS A 284 -12.33 -14.64 -6.05
N SER A 285 -12.16 -13.34 -6.25
CA SER A 285 -10.94 -12.72 -6.72
C SER A 285 -9.86 -12.79 -5.64
N ASP A 286 -8.59 -12.74 -6.05
CA ASP A 286 -7.47 -12.57 -5.15
C ASP A 286 -7.24 -11.07 -4.94
N ILE A 287 -7.49 -10.58 -3.73
CA ILE A 287 -7.45 -9.13 -3.44
C ILE A 287 -6.46 -8.85 -2.32
N SER A 288 -5.54 -7.92 -2.54
CA SER A 288 -4.75 -7.30 -1.46
C SER A 288 -4.86 -5.79 -1.50
N SER A 289 -4.66 -5.14 -0.35
CA SER A 289 -4.76 -3.69 -0.24
C SER A 289 -3.81 -3.11 0.79
N VAL A 290 -3.43 -1.86 0.58
CA VAL A 290 -2.80 -1.02 1.60
C VAL A 290 -3.68 0.19 1.85
N THR A 291 -4.15 0.33 3.08
CA THR A 291 -4.94 1.47 3.54
C THR A 291 -3.99 2.47 4.19
N TYR A 292 -4.11 3.75 3.83
CA TYR A 292 -3.33 4.87 4.37
C TYR A 292 -4.26 5.84 5.10
N TRP A 293 -3.91 6.21 6.34
CA TRP A 293 -4.69 7.14 7.14
C TRP A 293 -3.81 7.91 8.14
N TYR A 294 -4.39 8.93 8.74
CA TYR A 294 -3.82 9.58 9.91
C TYR A 294 -4.76 9.44 11.10
N GLN A 295 -4.25 9.16 12.29
CA GLN A 295 -5.06 9.18 13.51
C GLN A 295 -4.31 9.69 14.73
N SER A 296 -5.07 10.11 15.74
CA SER A 296 -4.54 10.30 17.10
C SER A 296 -4.16 8.95 17.71
N GLU A 297 -3.08 8.91 18.47
CA GLU A 297 -2.71 7.75 19.27
C GLU A 297 -3.52 7.67 20.58
N PRO A 298 -3.71 6.46 21.15
CA PRO A 298 -3.19 5.16 20.67
C PRO A 298 -4.03 4.54 19.53
N HIS A 299 -3.38 3.77 18.67
CA HIS A 299 -3.98 2.95 17.63
C HIS A 299 -4.21 1.51 18.09
N SER A 300 -5.12 0.83 17.41
CA SER A 300 -5.34 -0.60 17.61
C SER A 300 -4.19 -1.39 17.01
N LYS A 301 -3.66 -2.39 17.75
CA LYS A 301 -2.67 -3.32 17.23
C LYS A 301 -3.15 -3.95 15.91
N PHE A 302 -2.26 -3.96 14.91
CA PHE A 302 -2.55 -4.54 13.61
C PHE A 302 -2.72 -6.06 13.68
N PRO A 303 -3.51 -6.67 12.77
CA PRO A 303 -3.51 -8.11 12.57
C PRO A 303 -2.10 -8.61 12.29
N LYS A 304 -1.81 -9.86 12.63
CA LYS A 304 -0.52 -10.48 12.31
C LYS A 304 -0.35 -10.53 10.79
N LEU A 305 0.74 -9.95 10.28
CA LEU A 305 1.12 -10.07 8.88
C LEU A 305 1.32 -11.56 8.49
N PRO A 306 0.82 -12.01 7.32
CA PRO A 306 1.06 -13.37 6.84
C PRO A 306 2.55 -13.68 6.63
N GLY A 307 2.90 -14.97 6.67
CA GLY A 307 4.24 -15.45 6.30
C GLY A 307 4.53 -15.28 4.81
N TRP A 308 5.78 -15.48 4.40
CA TRP A 308 6.17 -15.33 2.99
C TRP A 308 5.42 -16.32 2.08
N GLU A 309 5.07 -17.50 2.59
CA GLU A 309 4.32 -18.54 1.88
C GLU A 309 2.93 -18.06 1.46
N GLU A 310 2.28 -17.27 2.32
CA GLU A 310 0.95 -16.70 2.06
C GLU A 310 1.02 -15.40 1.26
N LEU A 311 2.15 -14.69 1.30
CA LEU A 311 2.39 -13.46 0.54
C LEU A 311 2.88 -13.73 -0.89
N GLU A 312 3.28 -14.97 -1.20
CA GLU A 312 3.73 -15.35 -2.53
C GLU A 312 2.64 -15.11 -3.56
N ILE A 313 3.03 -14.56 -4.71
CA ILE A 313 2.14 -14.31 -5.84
C ILE A 313 2.32 -15.46 -6.83
N ASN A 314 1.32 -16.32 -6.93
CA ASN A 314 1.25 -17.45 -7.88
C ASN A 314 0.29 -17.13 -9.02
#